data_AF-A0A7Y5W5H4-F1
#
_entry.id   AF-A0A7Y5W5H4-F1
#
_cell.length_a   1.000
_cell.length_b   1.000
_cell.length_c   1.000
_cell.angle_alpha   90.00
_cell.angle_beta   90.00
_cell.angle_gamma   90.00
#
_symmetry.space_group_name_H-M   'P 1'
#
loop_
_entity.id
_entity.type
_entity.pdbx_description
1 polymer ?
#
loop_
_entity_poly.entity_id
_entity_poly.type
_entity_poly.pdbx_seq_one_letter_code
_entity_poly.pdbx_strand_id
1 'polypeptide(L)'
;MTSTCGSPWTIRPVGPIGLIEPGKRKAMMADPKQEKGAEQDSDYDGAWKDALRLHFRGILEKYFPAVAATIDWGVDPQWHDKELSQVLAQAGHRAGRVDLLVRVRLLTGEDQWIFLHVEVQSTRETDFEVRVARYNGGLFWIFKQRVVSLVVLADLDERWRPCEDVFRLADFETRMRFPVCKLIDQVDHHWGEDEPSLAVQVARAQIAALRTAGNPSGRYRAKWQLVRNLFELGYNADELREIFRLIDWMMRLPEDLSLKFEQELTALEESLNMPYITSVERIAEARGKAEGGAAVVLKMLASLFGSLPAGLQQRVRQMPIEGLEALAGAVPRFRSMEDIQVWLDSHEASSQ
;
A
#
# COMPACT_ATOMS: atom_id res chain seq x y z
N MET A 1 34.02 35.56 -11.68
CA MET A 1 32.87 36.33 -12.21
C MET A 1 31.74 36.21 -11.21
N THR A 2 31.56 37.27 -10.44
CA THR A 2 30.51 37.47 -9.44
C THR A 2 29.25 37.95 -10.14
N SER A 3 28.10 37.31 -9.90
CA SER A 3 26.79 37.93 -10.14
C SER A 3 25.92 37.79 -8.90
N THR A 4 25.83 38.91 -8.19
CA THR A 4 24.88 39.24 -7.15
C THR A 4 23.45 39.25 -7.68
N CYS A 5 22.50 38.75 -6.90
CA CYS A 5 21.14 39.29 -6.88
C CYS A 5 20.64 39.30 -5.44
N GLY A 6 20.55 40.50 -4.87
CA GLY A 6 19.91 40.74 -3.58
C GLY A 6 18.45 41.13 -3.75
N SER A 7 17.65 40.79 -2.76
CA SER A 7 16.49 41.55 -2.30
C SER A 7 16.27 41.24 -0.82
N PRO A 8 16.10 42.23 0.06
CA PRO A 8 15.94 42.01 1.50
C PRO A 8 14.46 41.79 1.85
N TRP A 9 14.13 40.68 2.52
CA TRP A 9 12.81 40.50 3.11
C TRP A 9 12.82 40.96 4.57
N THR A 10 11.96 41.93 4.85
CA THR A 10 11.70 42.52 6.16
C THR A 10 11.12 41.49 7.12
N ILE A 11 11.78 41.30 8.26
CA ILE A 11 11.33 40.45 9.37
C ILE A 11 10.06 41.09 9.97
N ARG A 12 8.93 40.36 9.96
CA ARG A 12 7.76 40.69 10.80
C ARG A 12 7.92 40.06 12.18
N PRO A 13 7.70 40.79 13.28
CA PRO A 13 7.78 40.23 14.63
C PRO A 13 6.62 39.25 14.86
N VAL A 14 6.95 38.11 15.48
CA VAL A 14 6.00 37.10 15.93
C VAL A 14 5.25 37.65 17.15
N GLY A 15 3.93 37.77 17.06
CA GLY A 15 3.07 38.17 18.18
C GLY A 15 2.98 37.09 19.28
N PRO A 16 2.55 37.44 20.49
CA PRO A 16 2.64 36.56 21.66
C PRO A 16 1.75 35.31 21.51
N ILE A 17 2.30 34.18 21.97
CA ILE A 17 1.67 32.86 22.03
C ILE A 17 0.53 32.90 23.06
N GLY A 18 -0.71 32.79 22.59
CA GLY A 18 -1.89 32.68 23.44
C GLY A 18 -2.01 31.28 24.06
N LEU A 19 -2.01 31.23 25.40
CA LEU A 19 -2.38 30.07 26.20
C LEU A 19 -3.86 29.70 25.95
N ILE A 20 -4.13 28.42 25.63
CA ILE A 20 -5.49 27.87 25.48
C ILE A 20 -5.85 27.15 26.78
N GLU A 21 -6.91 27.62 27.46
CA GLU A 21 -7.54 26.92 28.59
C GLU A 21 -8.41 25.72 28.14
N PRO A 22 -8.53 24.64 28.95
CA PRO A 22 -9.27 23.46 28.55
C PRO A 22 -10.75 23.53 28.98
N GLY A 23 -11.66 23.17 28.07
CA GLY A 23 -12.97 22.65 28.45
C GLY A 23 -14.17 23.25 27.70
N LYS A 24 -14.62 22.53 26.67
CA LYS A 24 -16.05 22.30 26.35
C LYS A 24 -16.15 21.26 25.23
N ARG A 25 -16.50 20.03 25.60
CA ARG A 25 -16.89 18.97 24.64
C ARG A 25 -18.22 19.37 24.01
N LYS A 26 -18.22 19.60 22.70
CA LYS A 26 -19.43 19.51 21.85
C LYS A 26 -19.37 18.17 21.12
N ALA A 27 -20.45 17.41 21.22
CA ALA A 27 -20.63 16.16 20.50
C ALA A 27 -20.54 16.42 18.99
N MET A 28 -19.61 15.71 18.34
CA MET A 28 -19.41 15.74 16.90
C MET A 28 -20.30 14.65 16.31
N MET A 29 -21.37 15.05 15.60
CA MET A 29 -22.05 14.16 14.67
C MET A 29 -21.08 13.91 13.51
N ALA A 30 -20.74 12.64 13.26
CA ALA A 30 -19.90 12.25 12.14
C ALA A 30 -20.61 12.56 10.81
N ASP A 31 -19.93 13.27 9.93
CA ASP A 31 -20.38 13.57 8.57
C ASP A 31 -20.06 12.35 7.67
N PRO A 32 -21.06 11.69 7.04
CA PRO A 32 -20.85 10.46 6.26
C PRO A 32 -19.89 10.59 5.06
N LYS A 33 -19.52 11.82 4.68
CA LYS A 33 -18.51 12.08 3.64
C LYS A 33 -17.06 11.87 4.10
N GLN A 34 -16.77 11.93 5.40
CA GLN A 34 -15.40 11.76 5.90
C GLN A 34 -14.97 10.28 6.00
N GLU A 35 -15.91 9.35 6.25
CA GLU A 35 -15.60 7.92 6.33
C GLU A 35 -15.17 7.32 4.98
N LYS A 36 -15.83 7.70 3.87
CA LYS A 36 -15.47 7.20 2.52
C LYS A 36 -14.10 7.67 2.02
N GLY A 37 -13.62 8.83 2.47
CA GLY A 37 -12.28 9.33 2.13
C GLY A 37 -11.18 8.61 2.91
N ALA A 38 -11.41 8.37 4.21
CA ALA A 38 -10.46 7.69 5.08
C ALA A 38 -10.28 6.20 4.73
N GLU A 39 -11.33 5.52 4.28
CA GLU A 39 -11.27 4.13 3.86
C GLU A 39 -10.40 3.96 2.59
N GLN A 40 -10.62 4.80 1.57
CA GLN A 40 -9.79 4.82 0.36
C GLN A 40 -8.32 5.17 0.65
N ASP A 41 -8.05 6.11 1.55
CA ASP A 41 -6.68 6.48 1.95
C ASP A 41 -5.93 5.33 2.66
N SER A 42 -6.64 4.50 3.42
CA SER A 42 -6.06 3.31 4.07
C SER A 42 -5.73 2.20 3.08
N ASP A 43 -6.47 2.13 1.97
CA ASP A 43 -6.28 1.12 0.93
C ASP A 43 -5.08 1.42 0.02
N TYR A 44 -4.82 2.70 -0.29
CA TYR A 44 -3.62 3.08 -1.04
C TYR A 44 -2.33 2.72 -0.30
N ASP A 45 -2.29 2.92 1.03
CA ASP A 45 -1.13 2.60 1.86
C ASP A 45 -0.83 1.10 1.83
N GLY A 46 -1.86 0.26 1.93
CA GLY A 46 -1.72 -1.19 1.82
C GLY A 46 -1.12 -1.65 0.49
N ALA A 47 -1.67 -1.15 -0.63
CA ALA A 47 -1.20 -1.51 -1.98
C ALA A 47 0.27 -1.12 -2.20
N TRP A 48 0.65 0.09 -1.76
CA TRP A 48 2.03 0.56 -1.88
C TRP A 48 3.00 -0.23 -1.00
N LYS A 49 2.63 -0.54 0.25
CA LYS A 49 3.47 -1.37 1.13
C LYS A 49 3.72 -2.74 0.53
N ASP A 50 2.69 -3.33 -0.06
CA ASP A 50 2.78 -4.65 -0.68
C ASP A 50 3.65 -4.62 -1.95
N ALA A 51 3.39 -3.66 -2.85
CA ALA A 51 4.22 -3.44 -4.04
C ALA A 51 5.69 -3.19 -3.69
N LEU A 52 5.95 -2.37 -2.68
CA LEU A 52 7.30 -2.06 -2.22
C LEU A 52 8.02 -3.24 -1.58
N ARG A 53 7.30 -4.16 -0.93
CA ARG A 53 7.91 -5.35 -0.33
C ARG A 53 8.20 -6.43 -1.36
N LEU A 54 7.26 -6.68 -2.26
CA LEU A 54 7.37 -7.71 -3.28
C LEU A 54 8.30 -7.29 -4.43
N HIS A 55 8.29 -6.01 -4.78
CA HIS A 55 9.01 -5.48 -5.95
C HIS A 55 10.01 -4.38 -5.58
N PHE A 56 10.56 -4.43 -4.37
CA PHE A 56 11.51 -3.44 -3.85
C PHE A 56 12.63 -3.11 -4.84
N ARG A 57 13.25 -4.15 -5.40
CA ARG A 57 14.34 -4.02 -6.37
C ARG A 57 13.91 -3.25 -7.62
N GLY A 58 12.86 -3.71 -8.29
CA GLY A 58 12.38 -3.08 -9.53
C GLY A 58 11.92 -1.64 -9.31
N ILE A 59 11.34 -1.34 -8.14
CA ILE A 59 10.96 0.02 -7.77
C ILE A 59 12.19 0.90 -7.55
N LEU A 60 13.22 0.45 -6.83
CA LEU A 60 14.44 1.25 -6.69
C LEU A 60 15.19 1.41 -8.00
N GLU A 61 15.28 0.36 -8.83
CA GLU A 61 15.92 0.43 -10.15
C GLU A 61 15.24 1.48 -11.04
N LYS A 62 13.91 1.61 -10.96
CA LYS A 62 13.16 2.59 -11.77
C LYS A 62 13.14 3.99 -11.16
N TYR A 63 12.92 4.11 -9.84
CA TYR A 63 12.68 5.40 -9.19
C TYR A 63 13.96 6.05 -8.67
N PHE A 64 14.95 5.25 -8.28
CA PHE A 64 16.21 5.71 -7.70
C PHE A 64 17.40 4.91 -8.28
N PRO A 65 17.61 4.92 -9.61
CA PRO A 65 18.57 4.04 -10.28
C PRO A 65 20.00 4.16 -9.74
N ALA A 66 20.42 5.37 -9.34
CA ALA A 66 21.73 5.60 -8.75
C ALA A 66 21.92 4.89 -7.40
N VAL A 67 20.86 4.79 -6.59
CA VAL A 67 20.92 4.08 -5.30
C VAL A 67 20.84 2.58 -5.54
N ALA A 68 19.93 2.13 -6.39
CA ALA A 68 19.81 0.72 -6.77
C ALA A 68 21.11 0.12 -7.31
N ALA A 69 21.89 0.89 -8.09
CA ALA A 69 23.18 0.46 -8.64
C ALA A 69 24.27 0.21 -7.58
N THR A 70 24.07 0.67 -6.33
CA THR A 70 25.03 0.47 -5.24
C THR A 70 24.74 -0.77 -4.38
N ILE A 71 23.56 -1.36 -4.53
CA ILE A 71 23.06 -2.45 -3.68
C ILE A 71 23.49 -3.80 -4.26
N ASP A 72 23.96 -4.69 -3.39
CA ASP A 72 24.17 -6.09 -3.70
C ASP A 72 22.84 -6.85 -3.61
N TRP A 73 22.19 -7.04 -4.76
CA TRP A 73 20.93 -7.77 -4.88
C TRP A 73 21.08 -9.29 -4.72
N GLY A 74 22.29 -9.81 -4.52
CA GLY A 74 22.52 -11.20 -4.11
C GLY A 74 22.21 -11.46 -2.64
N VAL A 75 22.03 -10.41 -1.84
CA VAL A 75 21.67 -10.49 -0.42
C VAL A 75 20.29 -9.90 -0.20
N ASP A 76 19.41 -10.69 0.43
CA ASP A 76 18.04 -10.27 0.68
C ASP A 76 17.96 -9.05 1.62
N PRO A 77 17.14 -8.03 1.26
CA PRO A 77 16.90 -6.88 2.14
C PRO A 77 16.23 -7.28 3.47
N GLN A 78 16.61 -6.60 4.56
CA GLN A 78 16.07 -6.82 5.90
C GLN A 78 15.15 -5.67 6.32
N TRP A 79 13.88 -5.96 6.59
CA TRP A 79 12.86 -4.95 6.94
C TRP A 79 12.84 -4.63 8.44
N HIS A 80 12.71 -3.34 8.78
CA HIS A 80 12.79 -2.82 10.15
C HIS A 80 11.52 -2.04 10.56
N ASP A 81 10.37 -2.73 10.53
CA ASP A 81 9.05 -2.12 10.76
C ASP A 81 8.81 -1.70 12.22
N LYS A 82 9.37 -2.46 13.17
CA LYS A 82 9.15 -2.21 14.61
C LYS A 82 9.82 -0.91 15.03
N GLU A 83 11.08 -0.75 14.65
CA GLU A 83 11.89 0.43 14.97
C GLU A 83 11.38 1.67 14.23
N LEU A 84 10.97 1.51 12.96
CA LEU A 84 10.31 2.57 12.23
C LEU A 84 9.05 3.04 12.95
N SER A 85 8.21 2.09 13.40
CA SER A 85 7.00 2.40 14.16
C SER A 85 7.29 3.18 15.45
N GLN A 86 8.41 2.89 16.13
CA GLN A 86 8.82 3.63 17.33
C GLN A 86 9.15 5.10 17.02
N VAL A 87 9.82 5.38 15.89
CA VAL A 87 10.10 6.76 15.45
C VAL A 87 8.82 7.47 15.03
N LEU A 88 7.96 6.80 14.26
CA LEU A 88 6.71 7.38 13.76
C LEU A 88 5.70 7.66 14.86
N ALA A 89 5.61 6.82 15.89
CA ALA A 89 4.70 7.00 17.02
C ALA A 89 4.93 8.32 17.78
N GLN A 90 6.17 8.82 17.81
CA GLN A 90 6.51 10.09 18.46
C GLN A 90 6.12 11.32 17.60
N ALA A 91 5.83 11.12 16.31
CA ALA A 91 5.56 12.20 15.36
C ALA A 91 4.08 12.35 14.98
N GLY A 92 3.21 11.48 15.50
CA GLY A 92 1.79 11.43 15.15
C GLY A 92 1.57 10.75 13.79
N HIS A 93 0.88 9.61 13.80
CA HIS A 93 0.51 8.91 12.58
C HIS A 93 -0.54 9.71 11.79
N ARG A 94 -0.39 9.79 10.45
CA ARG A 94 -1.42 10.31 9.55
C ARG A 94 -1.67 9.29 8.45
N ALA A 95 -2.94 9.04 8.13
CA ALA A 95 -3.36 8.14 7.06
C ALA A 95 -2.80 8.57 5.69
N GLY A 96 -2.64 7.66 4.72
CA GLY A 96 -2.18 8.01 3.36
C GLY A 96 -0.66 8.18 3.18
N ARG A 97 0.15 7.59 4.06
CA ARG A 97 1.62 7.64 4.04
C ARG A 97 2.19 6.24 4.09
N VAL A 98 3.13 5.95 3.20
CA VAL A 98 3.83 4.66 3.18
C VAL A 98 5.27 4.91 3.58
N ASP A 99 5.58 4.49 4.81
CA ASP A 99 6.91 4.57 5.38
C ASP A 99 7.49 3.16 5.47
N LEU A 100 8.67 2.95 4.90
CA LEU A 100 9.42 1.70 5.00
C LEU A 100 10.86 1.97 5.40
N LEU A 101 11.40 1.06 6.20
CA LEU A 101 12.80 1.06 6.60
C LEU A 101 13.39 -0.30 6.28
N VAL A 102 14.47 -0.28 5.52
CA VAL A 102 15.12 -1.50 5.03
C VAL A 102 16.63 -1.36 5.17
N ARG A 103 17.26 -2.44 5.61
CA ARG A 103 18.71 -2.61 5.61
C ARG A 103 19.09 -3.44 4.39
N VAL A 104 20.04 -2.92 3.61
CA VAL A 104 20.55 -3.56 2.40
C VAL A 104 22.05 -3.75 2.51
N ARG A 105 22.59 -4.76 1.81
CA ARG A 105 24.03 -4.92 1.60
C ARG A 105 24.43 -4.08 0.40
N LEU A 106 25.48 -3.28 0.53
CA LEU A 106 26.09 -2.60 -0.61
C LEU A 106 27.09 -3.50 -1.32
N LEU A 107 27.37 -3.24 -2.59
CA LEU A 107 28.42 -3.90 -3.36
C LEU A 107 29.82 -3.72 -2.74
N THR A 108 30.00 -2.72 -1.87
CA THR A 108 31.22 -2.51 -1.08
C THR A 108 31.38 -3.52 0.06
N GLY A 109 30.34 -4.29 0.38
CA GLY A 109 30.29 -5.21 1.52
C GLY A 109 29.74 -4.60 2.80
N GLU A 110 29.53 -3.28 2.85
CA GLU A 110 28.95 -2.57 4.01
C GLU A 110 27.42 -2.67 4.02
N ASP A 111 26.82 -2.58 5.20
CA ASP A 111 25.35 -2.50 5.32
C ASP A 111 24.90 -1.04 5.37
N GLN A 112 23.78 -0.75 4.71
CA GLN A 112 23.19 0.59 4.66
C GLN A 112 21.69 0.54 4.96
N TRP A 113 21.21 1.50 5.76
CA TRP A 113 19.79 1.68 6.04
C TRP A 113 19.20 2.68 5.05
N ILE A 114 18.10 2.29 4.42
CA ILE A 114 17.32 3.11 3.51
C ILE A 114 15.94 3.32 4.13
N PHE A 115 15.60 4.58 4.34
CA PHE A 115 14.27 5.01 4.69
C PHE A 115 13.54 5.47 3.43
N LEU A 116 12.50 4.76 3.03
CA LEU A 116 11.69 5.09 1.87
C LEU A 116 10.35 5.68 2.33
N HIS A 117 10.14 6.93 1.95
CA HIS A 117 8.93 7.69 2.26
C HIS A 117 8.13 7.93 0.99
N VAL A 118 6.94 7.36 0.88
CA VAL A 118 6.00 7.65 -0.21
C VAL A 118 4.89 8.52 0.34
N GLU A 119 4.75 9.72 -0.22
CA GLU A 119 3.64 10.62 0.06
C GLU A 119 2.57 10.42 -1.02
N VAL A 120 1.47 9.79 -0.63
CA VAL A 120 0.36 9.40 -1.53
C VAL A 120 -0.77 10.45 -1.50
N GLN A 121 -0.61 11.53 -0.73
CA GLN A 121 -1.64 12.54 -0.49
C GLN A 121 -1.68 13.67 -1.52
N SER A 122 -2.89 14.21 -1.73
CA SER A 122 -3.18 15.32 -2.64
C SER A 122 -2.98 16.72 -2.05
N THR A 123 -2.75 16.84 -0.74
CA THR A 123 -2.65 18.14 -0.04
C THR A 123 -1.22 18.41 0.40
N ARG A 124 -0.71 19.58 0.01
CA ARG A 124 0.65 20.06 0.35
C ARG A 124 0.81 20.16 1.87
N GLU A 125 1.90 19.61 2.38
CA GLU A 125 2.31 19.82 3.76
C GLU A 125 3.38 20.90 3.87
N THR A 126 3.17 21.87 4.77
CA THR A 126 4.03 23.05 4.92
C THR A 126 5.40 22.78 5.56
N ASP A 127 5.57 21.63 6.22
CA ASP A 127 6.80 21.25 6.93
C ASP A 127 7.33 19.86 6.48
N PHE A 128 7.12 19.53 5.21
CA PHE A 128 7.46 18.22 4.67
C PHE A 128 8.97 17.91 4.82
N GLU A 129 9.82 18.83 4.38
CA GLU A 129 11.28 18.69 4.41
C GLU A 129 11.80 18.53 5.85
N VAL A 130 11.29 19.37 6.75
CA VAL A 130 11.60 19.32 8.19
C VAL A 130 11.19 17.97 8.79
N ARG A 131 10.06 17.39 8.36
CA ARG A 131 9.61 16.07 8.82
C ARG A 131 10.54 14.97 8.33
N VAL A 132 10.90 14.96 7.04
CA VAL A 132 11.85 13.98 6.49
C VAL A 132 13.18 14.07 7.24
N ALA A 133 13.66 15.29 7.52
CA ALA A 133 14.88 15.52 8.30
C ALA A 133 14.76 15.02 9.75
N ARG A 134 13.61 15.26 10.40
CA ARG A 134 13.33 14.76 11.75
C ARG A 134 13.33 13.23 11.80
N TYR A 135 12.70 12.57 10.84
CA TYR A 135 12.70 11.10 10.75
C TYR A 135 14.09 10.55 10.54
N ASN A 136 14.86 11.14 9.62
CA ASN A 136 16.25 10.74 9.40
C ASN A 136 17.10 10.87 10.67
N GLY A 137 16.99 12.00 11.37
CA GLY A 137 17.70 12.22 12.64
C GLY A 137 17.27 11.24 13.74
N GLY A 138 15.97 10.95 13.86
CA GLY A 138 15.43 9.98 14.81
C GLY A 138 15.90 8.54 14.52
N LEU A 139 15.90 8.14 13.25
CA LEU A 139 16.40 6.84 12.82
C LEU A 139 17.91 6.73 13.05
N PHE A 140 18.68 7.75 12.69
CA PHE A 140 20.11 7.83 13.01
C PHE A 140 20.35 7.69 14.52
N TRP A 141 19.53 8.34 15.35
CA TRP A 141 19.62 8.25 16.80
C TRP A 141 19.37 6.84 17.34
N ILE A 142 18.37 6.12 16.82
CA ILE A 142 18.03 4.77 17.29
C ILE A 142 19.05 3.73 16.79
N PHE A 143 19.37 3.76 15.51
CA PHE A 143 20.22 2.74 14.88
C PHE A 143 21.71 3.01 15.05
N LYS A 144 22.10 4.24 15.39
CA LYS A 144 23.50 4.69 15.42
C LYS A 144 24.22 4.47 14.09
N GLN A 145 23.46 4.47 13.00
CA GLN A 145 23.93 4.27 11.63
C GLN A 145 23.33 5.35 10.74
N ARG A 146 24.10 5.82 9.75
CA ARG A 146 23.60 6.80 8.77
C ARG A 146 22.46 6.17 7.98
N VAL A 147 21.41 6.96 7.71
CA VAL A 147 20.23 6.51 6.97
C VAL A 147 20.11 7.34 5.70
N VAL A 148 19.89 6.68 4.57
CA VAL A 148 19.58 7.32 3.29
C VAL A 148 18.06 7.48 3.21
N SER A 149 17.57 8.72 3.20
CA SER A 149 16.15 9.00 2.99
C SER A 149 15.86 9.14 1.50
N LEU A 150 14.94 8.33 0.98
CA LEU A 150 14.41 8.40 -0.39
C LEU A 150 12.94 8.81 -0.33
N VAL A 151 12.53 9.70 -1.24
CA VAL A 151 11.16 10.22 -1.24
C VAL A 151 10.49 9.97 -2.59
N VAL A 152 9.31 9.37 -2.57
CA VAL A 152 8.42 9.27 -3.74
C VAL A 152 7.26 10.23 -3.53
N LEU A 153 7.08 11.15 -4.47
CA LEU A 153 5.97 12.12 -4.47
C LEU A 153 4.91 11.65 -5.45
N ALA A 154 3.78 11.21 -4.91
CA ALA A 154 2.63 10.72 -5.65
C ALA A 154 1.45 11.70 -5.52
N ASP A 155 1.66 12.92 -6.02
CA ASP A 155 0.65 13.99 -6.07
C ASP A 155 0.60 14.62 -7.49
N LEU A 156 -0.44 15.41 -7.74
CA LEU A 156 -0.68 16.04 -9.05
C LEU A 156 -0.12 17.46 -9.18
N ASP A 157 0.54 18.00 -8.15
CA ASP A 157 1.09 19.34 -8.21
C ASP A 157 2.53 19.33 -8.74
N GLU A 158 2.66 19.69 -10.02
CA GLU A 158 3.94 19.77 -10.72
C GLU A 158 4.96 20.71 -10.08
N ARG A 159 4.51 21.69 -9.28
CA ARG A 159 5.38 22.70 -8.66
C ARG A 159 5.89 22.29 -7.29
N TRP A 160 5.25 21.34 -6.62
CA TRP A 160 5.64 20.90 -5.28
C TRP A 160 6.72 19.82 -5.37
N ARG A 161 7.96 20.21 -5.01
CA ARG A 161 9.20 19.42 -5.15
C ARG A 161 10.12 19.56 -3.94
N PRO A 162 9.64 19.25 -2.73
CA PRO A 162 10.48 19.26 -1.54
C PRO A 162 11.65 18.29 -1.73
N CYS A 163 12.89 18.77 -1.60
CA CYS A 163 14.10 17.93 -1.76
C CYS A 163 15.22 18.26 -0.76
N GLU A 164 15.01 19.27 0.09
CA GLU A 164 16.03 19.77 0.98
C GLU A 164 15.45 20.49 2.19
N ASP A 165 15.90 20.09 3.38
CA ASP A 165 15.75 20.87 4.60
C ASP A 165 16.98 21.75 4.82
N VAL A 166 16.79 23.06 5.01
CA VAL A 166 17.87 24.02 5.29
C VAL A 166 17.48 24.90 6.47
N PHE A 167 18.33 24.90 7.50
CA PHE A 167 18.25 25.85 8.60
C PHE A 167 19.53 26.68 8.67
N ARG A 168 19.39 28.00 8.83
CA ARG A 168 20.52 28.93 8.97
C ARG A 168 20.29 29.92 10.10
N LEU A 169 21.35 30.19 10.84
CA LEU A 169 21.43 31.28 11.81
C LEU A 169 22.85 31.83 11.86
N ALA A 170 23.04 33.09 11.43
CA ALA A 170 24.37 33.70 11.27
C ALA A 170 25.32 32.81 10.44
N ASP A 171 26.40 32.30 11.04
CA ASP A 171 27.40 31.42 10.45
C ASP A 171 27.09 29.91 10.60
N PHE A 172 25.99 29.56 11.26
CA PHE A 172 25.52 28.18 11.39
C PHE A 172 24.59 27.79 10.23
N GLU A 173 24.87 26.64 9.58
CA GLU A 173 23.99 26.01 8.58
C GLU A 173 23.86 24.52 8.86
N THR A 174 22.62 24.01 8.87
CA THR A 174 22.34 22.58 8.70
C THR A 174 21.57 22.37 7.41
N ARG A 175 21.98 21.36 6.64
CA ARG A 175 21.38 21.02 5.36
C ARG A 175 21.24 19.52 5.24
N MET A 176 20.05 19.07 4.87
CA MET A 176 19.79 17.69 4.51
C MET A 176 19.12 17.63 3.15
N ARG A 177 19.83 17.10 2.15
CA ARG A 177 19.29 16.80 0.82
C ARG A 177 18.88 15.34 0.74
N PHE A 178 17.79 15.08 0.03
CA PHE A 178 17.31 13.72 -0.21
C PHE A 178 16.88 13.54 -1.68
N PRO A 179 17.12 12.36 -2.29
CA PRO A 179 16.60 12.05 -3.61
C PRO A 179 15.07 11.99 -3.63
N VAL A 180 14.49 12.49 -4.72
CA VAL A 180 13.04 12.54 -4.94
C VAL A 180 12.69 11.92 -6.29
N CYS A 181 11.72 11.01 -6.31
CA CYS A 181 11.04 10.54 -7.51
C CYS A 181 9.63 11.14 -7.55
N LYS A 182 9.38 12.09 -8.46
CA LYS A 182 8.07 12.72 -8.66
C LYS A 182 7.29 11.96 -9.73
N LEU A 183 6.28 11.20 -9.33
CA LEU A 183 5.63 10.23 -10.22
C LEU A 183 4.94 10.88 -11.42
N ILE A 184 4.29 12.04 -11.25
CA ILE A 184 3.59 12.70 -12.36
C ILE A 184 4.56 13.09 -13.49
N ASP A 185 5.76 13.59 -13.17
CA ASP A 185 6.76 13.90 -14.19
C ASP A 185 7.21 12.65 -14.94
N GLN A 186 7.43 11.58 -14.18
CA GLN A 186 7.92 10.34 -14.76
C GLN A 186 6.87 9.74 -15.70
N VAL A 187 5.62 9.66 -15.24
CA VAL A 187 4.50 9.13 -16.02
C VAL A 187 4.20 9.98 -17.25
N ASP A 188 4.20 11.31 -17.15
CA ASP A 188 3.78 12.18 -18.25
C ASP A 188 4.90 12.51 -19.25
N HIS A 189 6.18 12.41 -18.84
CA HIS A 189 7.29 12.93 -19.66
C HIS A 189 8.47 11.97 -19.88
N HIS A 190 8.60 10.91 -19.08
CA HIS A 190 9.81 10.07 -19.12
C HIS A 190 9.55 8.60 -19.42
N TRP A 191 8.44 8.04 -18.95
CA TRP A 191 8.08 6.63 -19.17
C TRP A 191 7.09 6.49 -20.32
N GLY A 192 7.62 6.15 -21.50
CA GLY A 192 6.83 5.91 -22.70
C GLY A 192 5.75 4.84 -22.51
N GLU A 193 4.66 4.92 -23.26
CA GLU A 193 3.47 4.08 -23.09
C GLU A 193 3.80 2.57 -23.05
N ASP A 194 4.75 2.14 -23.87
CA ASP A 194 5.19 0.75 -24.05
C ASP A 194 6.20 0.25 -22.99
N GLU A 195 6.47 1.00 -21.92
CA GLU A 195 7.45 0.65 -20.89
C GLU A 195 6.99 -0.55 -20.02
N PRO A 196 7.61 -1.74 -20.16
CA PRO A 196 7.16 -2.95 -19.47
C PRO A 196 7.84 -3.04 -18.10
N SER A 197 7.35 -2.26 -17.14
CA SER A 197 7.85 -2.26 -15.76
C SER A 197 6.71 -2.18 -14.75
N LEU A 198 6.65 -3.13 -13.81
CA LEU A 198 5.65 -3.12 -12.74
C LEU A 198 5.68 -1.80 -11.95
N ALA A 199 6.87 -1.28 -11.65
CA ALA A 199 7.02 0.01 -10.97
C ALA A 199 6.32 1.13 -11.76
N VAL A 200 6.50 1.15 -13.08
CA VAL A 200 5.83 2.13 -13.95
C VAL A 200 4.32 1.96 -13.94
N GLN A 201 3.82 0.72 -13.97
CA GLN A 201 2.36 0.47 -13.93
C GLN A 201 1.75 0.87 -12.58
N VAL A 202 2.44 0.62 -11.46
CA VAL A 202 2.03 1.10 -10.13
C VAL A 202 1.97 2.62 -10.09
N ALA A 203 2.99 3.30 -10.63
CA ALA A 203 2.98 4.77 -10.70
C ALA A 203 1.85 5.31 -11.59
N ARG A 204 1.61 4.69 -12.75
CA ARG A 204 0.50 5.06 -13.65
C ARG A 204 -0.85 4.89 -12.96
N ALA A 205 -1.06 3.77 -12.28
CA ALA A 205 -2.28 3.52 -11.51
C ALA A 205 -2.47 4.55 -10.40
N GLN A 206 -1.40 4.89 -9.67
CA GLN A 206 -1.45 5.94 -8.65
C GLN A 206 -1.86 7.30 -9.23
N ILE A 207 -1.20 7.75 -10.30
CA ILE A 207 -1.50 9.03 -10.94
C ILE A 207 -2.92 9.04 -11.53
N ALA A 208 -3.35 7.93 -12.14
CA ALA A 208 -4.72 7.78 -12.64
C ALA A 208 -5.77 7.79 -11.52
N ALA A 209 -5.50 7.15 -10.38
CA ALA A 209 -6.38 7.12 -9.22
C ALA A 209 -6.60 8.53 -8.65
N LEU A 210 -5.53 9.34 -8.58
CA LEU A 210 -5.57 10.74 -8.17
C LEU A 210 -6.34 11.61 -9.17
N ARG A 211 -6.05 11.47 -10.47
CA ARG A 211 -6.72 12.23 -11.55
C ARG A 211 -8.23 11.98 -11.62
N THR A 212 -8.65 10.79 -11.20
CA THR A 212 -10.05 10.34 -11.27
C THR A 212 -10.74 10.32 -9.91
N ALA A 213 -10.11 10.89 -8.87
CA ALA A 213 -10.72 11.03 -7.56
C ALA A 213 -12.07 11.77 -7.65
N GLY A 214 -13.13 11.18 -7.09
CA GLY A 214 -14.48 11.73 -7.17
C GLY A 214 -15.19 11.59 -8.52
N ASN A 215 -14.59 10.91 -9.51
CA ASN A 215 -15.20 10.65 -10.82
C ASN A 215 -15.21 9.15 -11.14
N PRO A 216 -16.22 8.38 -10.69
CA PRO A 216 -16.28 6.94 -10.88
C PRO A 216 -16.22 6.48 -12.34
N SER A 217 -16.97 7.14 -13.23
CA SER A 217 -16.98 6.80 -14.66
C SER A 217 -15.63 7.09 -15.33
N GLY A 218 -14.97 8.18 -14.93
CA GLY A 218 -13.60 8.50 -15.36
C GLY A 218 -12.59 7.48 -14.86
N ARG A 219 -12.71 7.06 -13.59
CA ARG A 219 -11.85 6.03 -12.98
C ARG A 219 -11.98 4.70 -13.69
N TYR A 220 -13.20 4.28 -14.00
CA TYR A 220 -13.45 3.06 -14.78
C TYR A 220 -12.76 3.13 -16.16
N ARG A 221 -12.91 4.23 -16.90
CA ARG A 221 -12.24 4.40 -18.21
C ARG A 221 -10.72 4.32 -18.09
N ALA A 222 -10.15 5.00 -17.09
CA ALA A 222 -8.71 5.00 -16.86
C ALA A 222 -8.19 3.61 -16.45
N LYS A 223 -8.89 2.92 -15.54
CA LYS A 223 -8.55 1.54 -15.14
C LYS A 223 -8.60 0.58 -16.32
N TRP A 224 -9.66 0.68 -17.14
CA TRP A 224 -9.81 -0.13 -18.36
C TRP A 224 -8.64 0.07 -19.34
N GLN A 225 -8.26 1.33 -19.58
CA GLN A 225 -7.11 1.64 -20.44
C GLN A 225 -5.81 1.06 -19.88
N LEU A 226 -5.55 1.22 -18.58
CA LEU A 226 -4.35 0.67 -17.95
C LEU A 226 -4.30 -0.85 -18.08
N VAL A 227 -5.38 -1.54 -17.72
CA VAL A 227 -5.43 -3.01 -17.73
C VAL A 227 -5.34 -3.56 -19.15
N ARG A 228 -6.03 -2.96 -20.12
CA ARG A 228 -5.91 -3.34 -21.52
C ARG A 228 -4.47 -3.22 -22.03
N ASN A 229 -3.79 -2.12 -21.71
CA ASN A 229 -2.41 -1.90 -22.14
C ASN A 229 -1.46 -2.96 -21.55
N LEU A 230 -1.75 -3.53 -20.37
CA LEU A 230 -0.90 -4.60 -19.81
C LEU A 230 -0.79 -5.82 -20.74
N PHE A 231 -1.86 -6.17 -21.45
CA PHE A 231 -1.86 -7.29 -22.39
C PHE A 231 -1.00 -7.03 -23.64
N GLU A 232 -0.72 -5.76 -23.95
CA GLU A 232 0.11 -5.34 -25.09
C GLU A 232 1.61 -5.26 -24.72
N LEU A 233 1.93 -5.20 -23.42
CA LEU A 233 3.29 -5.00 -22.89
C LEU A 233 4.12 -6.29 -22.74
N GLY A 234 3.56 -7.45 -23.10
CA GLY A 234 4.30 -8.72 -23.12
C GLY A 234 4.61 -9.33 -21.74
N TYR A 235 3.89 -8.94 -20.69
CA TYR A 235 4.01 -9.57 -19.38
C TYR A 235 3.65 -11.06 -19.43
N ASN A 236 4.32 -11.86 -18.61
CA ASN A 236 3.88 -13.23 -18.39
C ASN A 236 2.62 -13.27 -17.51
N ALA A 237 1.98 -14.44 -17.41
CA ALA A 237 0.73 -14.59 -16.68
C ALA A 237 0.82 -14.21 -15.19
N ASP A 238 1.94 -14.48 -14.53
CA ASP A 238 2.12 -14.17 -13.10
C ASP A 238 2.36 -12.67 -12.89
N GLU A 239 3.20 -12.05 -13.73
CA GLU A 239 3.43 -10.60 -13.72
C GLU A 239 2.15 -9.83 -14.01
N LEU A 240 1.39 -10.25 -15.02
CA LEU A 240 0.14 -9.61 -15.41
C LEU A 240 -0.88 -9.63 -14.27
N ARG A 241 -1.04 -10.78 -13.61
CA ARG A 241 -1.93 -10.92 -12.44
C ARG A 241 -1.49 -10.04 -11.29
N GLU A 242 -0.20 -10.00 -11.00
CA GLU A 242 0.33 -9.22 -9.88
C GLU A 242 0.17 -7.72 -10.11
N ILE A 243 0.49 -7.24 -11.32
CA ILE A 243 0.26 -5.84 -11.70
C ILE A 243 -1.23 -5.53 -11.62
N PHE A 244 -2.07 -6.38 -12.21
CA PHE A 244 -3.51 -6.19 -12.20
C PHE A 244 -4.06 -6.09 -10.76
N ARG A 245 -3.64 -6.99 -9.86
CA ARG A 245 -4.05 -6.99 -8.44
C ARG A 245 -3.73 -5.65 -7.76
N LEU A 246 -2.55 -5.10 -8.02
CA LEU A 246 -2.15 -3.79 -7.51
C LEU A 246 -3.00 -2.66 -8.11
N ILE A 247 -3.24 -2.67 -9.42
CA ILE A 247 -4.11 -1.68 -10.09
C ILE A 247 -5.53 -1.75 -9.55
N ASP A 248 -6.09 -2.95 -9.38
CA ASP A 248 -7.43 -3.17 -8.86
C ASP A 248 -7.59 -2.59 -7.45
N TRP A 249 -6.61 -2.87 -6.58
CA TRP A 249 -6.59 -2.32 -5.22
C TRP A 249 -6.50 -0.78 -5.23
N MET A 250 -5.62 -0.20 -6.04
CA MET A 250 -5.44 1.26 -6.10
C MET A 250 -6.62 1.97 -6.76
N MET A 251 -7.30 1.33 -7.72
CA MET A 251 -8.37 1.92 -8.52
C MET A 251 -9.71 1.22 -8.30
N ARG A 252 -10.14 1.15 -7.03
CA ARG A 252 -11.45 0.59 -6.68
C ARG A 252 -12.58 1.33 -7.40
N LEU A 253 -13.50 0.53 -7.94
CA LEU A 253 -14.70 0.98 -8.62
C LEU A 253 -15.93 0.70 -7.75
N PRO A 254 -17.01 1.48 -7.90
CA PRO A 254 -18.33 1.10 -7.39
C PRO A 254 -18.79 -0.24 -7.98
N GLU A 255 -19.62 -0.97 -7.24
CA GLU A 255 -20.05 -2.34 -7.56
C GLU A 255 -20.61 -2.51 -8.98
N ASP A 256 -21.44 -1.56 -9.44
CA ASP A 256 -22.01 -1.57 -10.80
C ASP A 256 -20.95 -1.45 -11.89
N LEU A 257 -19.94 -0.62 -11.67
CA LEU A 257 -18.81 -0.45 -12.59
C LEU A 257 -17.78 -1.56 -12.47
N SER A 258 -17.62 -2.17 -11.29
CA SER A 258 -16.79 -3.36 -11.08
C SER A 258 -17.35 -4.55 -11.87
N LEU A 259 -18.66 -4.82 -11.74
CA LEU A 259 -19.31 -5.90 -12.48
C LEU A 259 -19.18 -5.71 -14.01
N LYS A 260 -19.38 -4.47 -14.47
CA LYS A 260 -19.17 -4.15 -15.89
C LYS A 260 -17.72 -4.38 -16.32
N PHE A 261 -16.76 -3.95 -15.50
CA PHE A 261 -15.33 -4.11 -15.76
C PHE A 261 -14.93 -5.59 -15.85
N GLU A 262 -15.42 -6.44 -14.93
CA GLU A 262 -15.18 -7.88 -14.94
C GLU A 262 -15.72 -8.58 -16.20
N GLN A 263 -16.92 -8.19 -16.65
CA GLN A 263 -17.52 -8.71 -17.88
C GLN A 263 -16.68 -8.37 -19.12
N GLU A 264 -16.24 -7.11 -19.23
CA GLU A 264 -15.40 -6.67 -20.33
C GLU A 264 -14.00 -7.31 -20.28
N LEU A 265 -13.43 -7.46 -19.08
CA LEU A 265 -12.14 -8.13 -18.89
C LEU A 265 -12.20 -9.59 -19.31
N THR A 266 -13.26 -10.30 -18.92
CA THR A 266 -13.49 -11.69 -19.34
C THR A 266 -13.56 -11.80 -20.86
N ALA A 267 -14.32 -10.92 -21.52
CA ALA A 267 -14.43 -10.91 -22.98
C ALA A 267 -13.09 -10.60 -23.68
N LEU A 268 -12.28 -9.70 -23.10
CA LEU A 268 -10.93 -9.41 -23.60
C LEU A 268 -10.02 -10.64 -23.48
N GLU A 269 -10.00 -11.29 -22.31
CA GLU A 269 -9.20 -12.50 -22.08
C GLU A 269 -9.59 -13.64 -23.01
N GLU A 270 -10.89 -13.84 -23.26
CA GLU A 270 -11.39 -14.82 -24.22
C GLU A 270 -10.93 -14.48 -25.64
N SER A 271 -11.01 -13.21 -26.05
CA SER A 271 -10.58 -12.76 -27.39
C SER A 271 -9.07 -12.94 -27.62
N LEU A 272 -8.28 -12.83 -26.55
CA LEU A 272 -6.82 -13.00 -26.57
C LEU A 272 -6.40 -14.45 -26.25
N ASN A 273 -7.33 -15.33 -25.90
CA ASN A 273 -7.09 -16.69 -25.42
C ASN A 273 -6.12 -16.75 -24.22
N MET A 274 -6.30 -15.84 -23.25
CA MET A 274 -5.44 -15.66 -22.07
C MET A 274 -6.25 -15.47 -20.76
N PRO A 275 -6.92 -16.50 -20.23
CA PRO A 275 -7.79 -16.40 -19.04
C PRO A 275 -7.00 -16.42 -17.72
N TYR A 276 -6.02 -15.54 -17.56
CA TYR A 276 -5.09 -15.59 -16.44
C TYR A 276 -5.61 -14.84 -15.21
N ILE A 277 -6.21 -13.68 -15.40
CA ILE A 277 -6.67 -12.79 -14.33
C ILE A 277 -7.97 -13.31 -13.74
N THR A 278 -9.00 -13.52 -14.58
CA THR A 278 -10.34 -13.94 -14.11
C THR A 278 -10.36 -15.32 -13.44
N SER A 279 -9.46 -16.23 -13.86
CA SER A 279 -9.35 -17.55 -13.24
C SER A 279 -8.81 -17.49 -11.81
N VAL A 280 -7.86 -16.60 -11.53
CA VAL A 280 -7.26 -16.45 -10.19
C VAL A 280 -8.14 -15.64 -9.26
N GLU A 281 -8.79 -14.58 -9.74
CA GLU A 281 -9.79 -13.84 -8.96
C GLU A 281 -10.90 -14.77 -8.47
N ARG A 282 -11.43 -15.62 -9.35
CA ARG A 282 -12.47 -16.59 -9.01
C ARG A 282 -12.00 -17.60 -7.96
N ILE A 283 -10.75 -18.06 -8.04
CA ILE A 283 -10.15 -18.96 -7.04
C ILE A 283 -9.91 -18.23 -5.71
N ALA A 284 -9.43 -16.99 -5.74
CA ALA A 284 -9.16 -16.18 -4.55
C ALA A 284 -10.45 -15.80 -3.82
N GLU A 285 -11.51 -15.43 -4.56
CA GLU A 285 -12.83 -15.14 -4.01
C GLU A 285 -13.44 -16.39 -3.36
N ALA A 286 -13.38 -17.53 -4.04
CA ALA A 286 -13.85 -18.81 -3.49
C ALA A 286 -13.09 -19.21 -2.22
N ARG A 287 -11.75 -19.06 -2.22
CA ARG A 287 -10.91 -19.31 -1.03
C ARG A 287 -11.22 -18.34 0.10
N GLY A 288 -11.35 -17.04 -0.16
CA GLY A 288 -11.66 -16.04 0.85
C GLY A 288 -13.03 -16.26 1.50
N LYS A 289 -14.03 -16.63 0.71
CA LYS A 289 -15.35 -17.05 1.22
C LYS A 289 -15.23 -18.29 2.11
N ALA A 290 -14.50 -19.32 1.67
CA ALA A 290 -14.29 -20.54 2.45
C ALA A 290 -13.51 -20.29 3.75
N GLU A 291 -12.41 -19.52 3.72
CA GLU A 291 -11.62 -19.19 4.91
C GLU A 291 -12.42 -18.36 5.92
N GLY A 292 -13.18 -17.36 5.45
CA GLY A 292 -14.08 -16.57 6.28
C GLY A 292 -15.19 -17.41 6.92
N GLY A 293 -15.82 -18.28 6.12
CA GLY A 293 -16.82 -19.25 6.59
C GLY A 293 -16.25 -20.19 7.66
N ALA A 294 -15.06 -20.75 7.42
CA ALA A 294 -14.40 -21.64 8.36
C ALA A 294 -14.09 -20.94 9.69
N ALA A 295 -13.61 -19.69 9.64
CA ALA A 295 -13.33 -18.91 10.85
C ALA A 295 -14.61 -18.68 11.69
N VAL A 296 -15.73 -18.35 11.04
CA VAL A 296 -17.03 -18.17 11.71
C VAL A 296 -17.50 -19.47 12.34
N VAL A 297 -17.48 -20.58 11.59
CA VAL A 297 -17.91 -21.90 12.07
C VAL A 297 -17.06 -22.37 13.24
N LEU A 298 -15.73 -22.21 13.17
CA LEU A 298 -14.83 -22.56 14.27
C LEU A 298 -15.12 -21.75 15.52
N LYS A 299 -15.44 -20.46 15.38
CA LYS A 299 -15.82 -19.61 16.52
C LYS A 299 -17.15 -20.06 17.13
N MET A 300 -18.13 -20.46 16.32
CA MET A 300 -19.41 -21.00 16.80
C MET A 300 -19.20 -22.31 17.56
N LEU A 301 -18.46 -23.26 16.99
CA LEU A 301 -18.16 -24.53 17.63
C LEU A 301 -17.37 -24.34 18.93
N ALA A 302 -16.37 -23.46 18.94
CA ALA A 302 -15.59 -23.17 20.14
C ALA A 302 -16.43 -22.51 21.25
N SER A 303 -17.44 -21.70 20.88
CA SER A 303 -18.35 -21.10 21.85
C SER A 303 -19.28 -22.12 22.53
N LEU A 304 -19.61 -23.22 21.86
CA LEU A 304 -20.50 -24.26 22.37
C LEU A 304 -19.76 -25.38 23.10
N PHE A 305 -18.58 -25.75 22.62
CA PHE A 305 -17.85 -26.93 23.09
C PHE A 305 -16.47 -26.61 23.68
N GLY A 306 -16.08 -25.34 23.76
CA GLY A 306 -14.81 -24.91 24.32
C GLY A 306 -13.64 -25.13 23.36
N SER A 307 -12.51 -25.62 23.88
CA SER A 307 -11.30 -25.83 23.08
C SER A 307 -11.47 -26.93 22.05
N LEU A 308 -11.38 -26.58 20.76
CA LEU A 308 -11.47 -27.52 19.65
C LEU A 308 -10.10 -28.20 19.38
N PRO A 309 -10.03 -29.52 19.16
CA PRO A 309 -8.81 -30.22 18.75
C PRO A 309 -8.24 -29.67 17.44
N ALA A 310 -6.91 -29.61 17.35
CA ALA A 310 -6.22 -29.09 16.16
C ALA A 310 -6.61 -29.82 14.86
N GLY A 311 -6.81 -31.14 14.93
CA GLY A 311 -7.24 -31.93 13.77
C GLY A 311 -8.64 -31.55 13.27
N LEU A 312 -9.57 -31.23 14.18
CA LEU A 312 -10.91 -30.73 13.82
C LEU A 312 -10.80 -29.34 13.19
N GLN A 313 -10.01 -28.45 13.80
CA GLN A 313 -9.80 -27.11 13.26
C GLN A 313 -9.24 -27.14 11.83
N GLN A 314 -8.29 -28.05 11.57
CA GLN A 314 -7.69 -28.22 10.26
C GLN A 314 -8.70 -28.74 9.23
N ARG A 315 -9.51 -29.75 9.59
CA ARG A 315 -10.56 -30.29 8.70
C ARG A 315 -11.55 -29.21 8.30
N VAL A 316 -12.05 -28.43 9.25
CA VAL A 316 -13.00 -27.34 8.97
C VAL A 316 -12.38 -26.27 8.07
N ARG A 317 -11.11 -25.90 8.26
CA ARG A 317 -10.43 -24.92 7.37
C ARG A 317 -10.23 -25.41 5.95
N GLN A 318 -10.23 -26.71 5.73
CA GLN A 318 -10.02 -27.31 4.40
C GLN A 318 -11.33 -27.60 3.67
N MET A 319 -12.48 -27.35 4.31
CA MET A 319 -13.78 -27.59 3.69
C MET A 319 -14.13 -26.52 2.64
N PRO A 320 -14.80 -26.92 1.55
CA PRO A 320 -15.40 -25.97 0.62
C PRO A 320 -16.57 -25.21 1.28
N ILE A 321 -16.94 -24.07 0.69
CA ILE A 321 -17.93 -23.16 1.27
C ILE A 321 -19.30 -23.82 1.50
N GLU A 322 -19.73 -24.69 0.59
CA GLU A 322 -21.00 -25.42 0.68
C GLU A 322 -21.00 -26.39 1.89
N GLY A 323 -19.85 -27.03 2.13
CA GLY A 323 -19.66 -27.87 3.31
C GLY A 323 -19.69 -27.06 4.60
N LEU A 324 -19.09 -25.87 4.59
CA LEU A 324 -19.07 -24.96 5.74
C LEU A 324 -20.46 -24.44 6.09
N GLU A 325 -21.28 -24.09 5.09
CA GLU A 325 -22.67 -23.70 5.28
C GLU A 325 -23.51 -24.85 5.83
N ALA A 326 -23.34 -26.07 5.32
CA ALA A 326 -24.00 -27.26 5.84
C ALA A 326 -23.60 -27.55 7.30
N LEU A 327 -22.30 -27.42 7.62
CA LEU A 327 -21.80 -27.57 8.99
C LEU A 327 -22.40 -26.50 9.91
N ALA A 328 -22.39 -25.23 9.50
CA ALA A 328 -22.99 -24.12 10.24
C ALA A 328 -24.47 -24.37 10.57
N GLY A 329 -25.24 -24.88 9.61
CA GLY A 329 -26.64 -25.25 9.79
C GLY A 329 -26.85 -26.46 10.70
N ALA A 330 -25.86 -27.35 10.81
CA ALA A 330 -25.89 -28.52 11.69
C ALA A 330 -25.47 -28.21 13.13
N VAL A 331 -24.68 -27.14 13.36
CA VAL A 331 -24.16 -26.74 14.68
C VAL A 331 -25.20 -26.81 15.81
N PRO A 332 -26.44 -26.30 15.68
CA PRO A 332 -27.42 -26.32 16.77
C PRO A 332 -27.90 -27.71 17.19
N ARG A 333 -27.64 -28.74 16.38
CA ARG A 333 -28.06 -30.12 16.62
C ARG A 333 -27.00 -30.94 17.37
N PHE A 334 -25.76 -30.47 17.41
CA PHE A 334 -24.67 -31.16 18.11
C PHE A 334 -24.84 -31.04 19.63
N ARG A 335 -24.61 -32.15 20.33
CA ARG A 335 -24.68 -32.23 21.80
C ARG A 335 -23.33 -32.57 22.41
N SER A 336 -22.38 -33.05 21.59
CA SER A 336 -21.04 -33.43 22.00
C SER A 336 -20.03 -33.23 20.86
N MET A 337 -18.74 -33.30 21.21
CA MET A 337 -17.65 -33.28 20.23
C MET A 337 -17.68 -34.50 19.29
N GLU A 338 -18.19 -35.63 19.77
CA GLU A 338 -18.35 -36.86 18.99
C GLU A 338 -19.37 -36.67 17.85
N ASP A 339 -20.44 -35.90 18.08
CA ASP A 339 -21.44 -35.59 17.05
C ASP A 339 -20.83 -34.80 15.88
N ILE A 340 -19.91 -33.86 16.17
CA ILE A 340 -19.22 -33.07 15.15
C ILE A 340 -18.32 -33.99 14.33
N GLN A 341 -17.62 -34.91 14.99
CA GLN A 341 -16.68 -35.83 14.35
C GLN A 341 -17.41 -36.82 13.44
N VAL A 342 -18.50 -37.41 13.92
CA VAL A 342 -19.39 -38.28 13.11
C VAL A 342 -19.98 -37.51 11.92
N TRP A 343 -20.36 -36.24 12.11
CA TRP A 343 -20.84 -35.41 11.01
C TRP A 343 -19.77 -35.18 9.95
N LEU A 344 -18.55 -34.82 10.35
CA LEU A 344 -17.43 -34.61 9.42
C LEU A 344 -17.07 -35.90 8.68
N ASP A 345 -17.03 -37.04 9.37
CA ASP A 345 -16.69 -38.34 8.79
C ASP A 345 -17.76 -38.82 7.77
N SER A 346 -19.04 -38.53 8.01
CA SER A 346 -20.12 -38.88 7.08
C SER A 346 -20.18 -37.98 5.84
N HIS A 347 -19.70 -36.74 5.93
CA HIS A 347 -19.71 -35.78 4.81
C HIS A 347 -18.42 -35.80 3.98
N GLU A 348 -17.31 -36.34 4.49
CA GLU A 348 -16.12 -36.66 3.70
C GLU A 348 -16.34 -37.88 2.79
N ALA A 349 -17.10 -38.90 3.24
CA ALA A 349 -17.39 -40.11 2.45
C ALA A 349 -18.29 -39.86 1.21
N SER A 350 -18.94 -38.69 1.14
CA SER A 350 -19.88 -38.34 0.06
C SER A 350 -19.26 -37.41 -1.00
N SER A 351 -18.00 -37.00 -0.83
CA SER A 351 -17.28 -36.05 -1.72
C SER A 351 -16.14 -36.70 -2.54
N GLN A 352 -16.08 -38.04 -2.61
CA GLN A 352 -15.14 -38.79 -3.46
C GLN A 352 -15.78 -39.30 -4.75
#